data_AF-A0AAT9HXT5-F1
#
_entry.id   AF-A0AAT9HXT5-F1
#
_cell.length_a   1.000
_cell.length_b   1.000
_cell.length_c   1.000
_cell.angle_alpha   90.00
_cell.angle_beta   90.00
_cell.angle_gamma   90.00
#
_symmetry.space_group_name_H-M   'P 1'
#
loop_
_entity.id
_entity.type
_entity.pdbx_description
1 polymer ?
#
loop_
_entity_poly.entity_id
_entity_poly.type
_entity_poly.pdbx_seq_one_letter_code
_entity_poly.pdbx_strand_id
1 'polypeptide(L)'
;MGAGTGAVAGQLKGGIGTASTVLESGITVAALVVANAAGSVMDPGTGVLYGELFQGRVSRPRPEVHEAALRRLARAAERNGVPPLNTTLAVVATDAGLSKAQAQKLAGTAHDGIARAVRPVHLLSDGDTVFTLATGARPLDAANPSR
;
A
#
# COMPACT_ATOMS: atom_id res chain seq x y z
N MET A 1 -9.11 -3.41 13.23
CA MET A 1 -9.36 -4.87 13.20
C MET A 1 -8.06 -5.59 12.95
N GLY A 2 -7.88 -6.76 13.57
CA GLY A 2 -6.68 -7.60 13.41
C GLY A 2 -5.37 -6.84 13.56
N ALA A 3 -4.39 -7.16 12.72
CA ALA A 3 -3.07 -6.52 12.67
C ALA A 3 -3.13 -5.00 12.43
N GLY A 4 -4.19 -4.47 11.79
CA GLY A 4 -4.34 -3.03 11.55
C GLY A 4 -4.87 -2.23 12.74
N THR A 5 -5.24 -2.87 13.85
CA THR A 5 -5.87 -2.19 14.99
C THR A 5 -4.97 -1.10 15.56
N GLY A 6 -3.69 -1.41 15.80
CA GLY A 6 -2.69 -0.45 16.28
C GLY A 6 -1.91 0.27 15.17
N ALA A 7 -2.16 -0.04 13.90
CA ALA A 7 -1.33 0.44 12.80
C ALA A 7 -1.38 1.97 12.62
N VAL A 8 -0.23 2.58 12.32
CA VAL A 8 -0.06 4.01 12.06
C VAL A 8 0.77 4.17 10.79
N ALA A 9 0.28 4.97 9.84
CA ALA A 9 0.97 5.27 8.59
C ALA A 9 1.39 6.74 8.58
N GLY A 10 2.67 6.99 8.82
CA GLY A 10 3.20 8.33 9.09
C GLY A 10 2.57 8.91 10.35
N GLN A 11 1.78 9.97 10.19
CA GLN A 11 1.05 10.63 11.30
C GLN A 11 -0.44 10.27 11.34
N LEU A 12 -0.93 9.49 10.37
CA LEU A 12 -2.33 9.13 10.24
C LEU A 12 -2.58 7.74 10.82
N LYS A 13 -3.82 7.53 11.28
CA LYS A 13 -4.26 6.19 11.66
C LYS A 13 -4.17 5.28 10.42
N GLY A 14 -3.32 4.26 10.52
CA GLY A 14 -3.21 3.20 9.53
C GLY A 14 -4.31 2.16 9.72
N GLY A 15 -4.16 1.00 9.07
CA GLY A 15 -5.17 -0.04 9.16
C GLY A 15 -4.95 -1.18 8.19
N ILE A 16 -6.02 -1.96 7.98
CA ILE A 16 -6.07 -2.97 6.92
C ILE A 16 -6.77 -2.33 5.72
N GLY A 17 -6.19 -2.50 4.54
CA GLY A 17 -6.79 -2.17 3.25
C GLY A 17 -6.76 -3.37 2.32
N THR A 18 -7.72 -3.45 1.40
CA THR A 18 -7.71 -4.46 0.34
C THR A 18 -8.22 -3.86 -0.97
N ALA A 19 -7.73 -4.38 -2.08
CA ALA A 19 -8.18 -4.05 -3.43
C ALA A 19 -8.04 -5.29 -4.32
N SER A 20 -8.84 -5.37 -5.36
CA SER A 20 -8.72 -6.40 -6.39
C SER A 20 -9.03 -5.85 -7.77
N THR A 21 -8.55 -6.55 -8.79
CA THR A 21 -8.89 -6.30 -10.18
C THR A 21 -8.97 -7.62 -10.94
N VAL A 22 -9.79 -7.64 -11.97
CA VAL A 22 -9.89 -8.76 -12.92
C VAL A 22 -9.20 -8.31 -14.21
N LEU A 23 -8.25 -9.12 -14.67
CA LEU A 23 -7.55 -8.92 -15.94
C LEU A 23 -8.45 -9.28 -17.12
N GLU A 24 -8.10 -8.88 -18.34
CA GLU A 24 -8.88 -9.23 -19.54
C GLU A 24 -8.94 -10.75 -19.74
N SER A 25 -7.88 -11.47 -19.32
CA SER A 25 -7.80 -12.94 -19.27
C SER A 25 -8.79 -13.61 -18.29
N GLY A 26 -9.51 -12.83 -17.48
CA GLY A 26 -10.39 -13.32 -16.41
C GLY A 26 -9.66 -13.75 -15.14
N ILE A 27 -8.33 -13.64 -15.10
CA ILE A 27 -7.52 -13.83 -13.88
C ILE A 27 -7.84 -12.71 -12.89
N THR A 28 -8.00 -13.08 -11.62
CA THR A 28 -8.14 -12.11 -10.53
C THR A 28 -6.80 -11.91 -9.83
N VAL A 29 -6.46 -10.66 -9.55
CA VAL A 29 -5.36 -10.28 -8.65
C VAL A 29 -5.91 -9.43 -7.53
N ALA A 30 -5.57 -9.76 -6.30
CA ALA A 30 -5.99 -9.04 -5.10
C ALA A 30 -4.79 -8.72 -4.21
N ALA A 31 -4.88 -7.64 -3.45
CA ALA A 31 -3.93 -7.28 -2.42
C ALA A 31 -4.65 -7.05 -1.09
N LEU A 32 -4.03 -7.48 0.00
CA LEU A 32 -4.41 -7.15 1.37
C LEU A 32 -3.18 -6.57 2.07
N VAL A 33 -3.30 -5.40 2.66
CA VAL A 33 -2.18 -4.62 3.21
C VAL A 33 -2.50 -4.16 4.63
N VAL A 34 -1.55 -4.33 5.54
CA VAL A 34 -1.49 -3.65 6.84
C VAL A 34 -0.61 -2.42 6.69
N ALA A 35 -1.23 -1.24 6.61
CA ALA A 35 -0.54 0.03 6.44
C ALA A 35 -0.03 0.54 7.79
N ASN A 36 1.23 0.24 8.12
CA ASN A 36 1.92 0.68 9.33
C ASN A 36 3.31 1.28 9.01
N ALA A 37 3.41 2.08 7.95
CA ALA A 37 4.66 2.62 7.45
C ALA A 37 5.16 3.82 8.26
N ALA A 38 6.49 4.01 8.33
CA ALA A 38 7.07 5.22 8.89
C ALA A 38 6.80 6.45 8.01
N GLY A 39 6.77 6.26 6.69
CA GLY A 39 6.49 7.31 5.72
C GLY A 39 5.03 7.78 5.71
N SER A 40 4.80 8.92 5.06
CA SER A 40 3.47 9.48 4.86
C SER A 40 2.76 8.83 3.67
N VAL A 41 1.47 8.54 3.82
CA VAL A 41 0.57 8.16 2.71
C VAL A 41 0.05 9.37 1.93
N MET A 42 0.25 10.58 2.47
CA MET A 42 -0.26 11.83 1.94
C MET A 42 0.90 12.75 1.57
N ASP A 43 0.79 13.43 0.44
CA ASP A 43 1.67 14.53 0.08
C ASP A 43 1.40 15.73 1.02
N PRO A 44 2.37 16.14 1.86
CA PRO A 44 2.19 17.26 2.77
C PRO A 44 2.02 18.61 2.07
N GLY A 45 2.46 18.74 0.81
CA GLY A 45 2.31 19.97 0.04
C GLY A 45 0.90 20.18 -0.52
N THR A 46 0.18 19.09 -0.81
CA THR A 46 -1.12 19.15 -1.49
C THR A 46 -2.29 18.55 -0.72
N GLY A 47 -2.01 17.72 0.29
CA GLY A 47 -3.02 16.99 1.07
C GLY A 47 -3.62 15.78 0.35
N VAL A 48 -3.09 15.44 -0.83
CA VAL A 48 -3.56 14.32 -1.65
C VAL A 48 -2.86 13.03 -1.22
N LEU A 49 -3.57 11.90 -1.26
CA LEU A 49 -2.95 10.59 -1.02
C LEU A 49 -2.07 10.20 -2.21
N TYR A 50 -0.82 9.78 -1.97
CA TYR A 50 0.10 9.40 -3.05
C TYR A 50 -0.48 8.30 -3.94
N GLY A 51 -1.20 7.34 -3.35
CA GLY A 51 -1.87 6.25 -4.08
C GLY A 51 -2.96 6.70 -5.06
N GLU A 52 -3.53 7.90 -4.90
CA GLU A 52 -4.53 8.43 -5.82
C GLU A 52 -3.90 9.15 -7.02
N LEU A 53 -2.64 9.61 -6.91
CA LEU A 53 -1.97 10.35 -7.98
C LEU A 53 -1.86 9.55 -9.29
N PHE A 54 -1.89 8.21 -9.19
CA PHE A 54 -1.82 7.31 -10.34
C PHE A 54 -3.18 6.95 -10.95
N GLN A 55 -4.29 7.42 -10.35
CA GLN A 55 -5.65 7.16 -10.83
C GLN A 55 -6.18 8.26 -11.77
N GLY A 56 -5.34 9.25 -12.09
CA GLY A 56 -5.70 10.35 -13.00
C GLY A 56 -6.06 11.63 -12.26
N ARG A 57 -7.33 12.07 -12.35
CA ARG A 57 -7.75 13.33 -11.73
C ARG A 57 -7.92 13.16 -10.22
N VAL A 58 -7.05 13.81 -9.46
CA VAL A 58 -7.11 13.90 -8.00
C VAL A 58 -7.80 15.17 -7.53
N SER A 59 -8.69 15.04 -6.58
CA SER A 59 -9.31 16.19 -5.90
C SER A 59 -8.42 16.65 -4.77
N ARG A 60 -8.03 17.93 -4.79
CA ARG A 60 -7.25 18.52 -3.70
C ARG A 60 -8.19 19.05 -2.62
N PRO A 61 -7.88 18.88 -1.33
CA PRO A 61 -8.58 19.59 -0.28
C PRO A 61 -8.45 21.11 -0.49
N ARG A 62 -9.45 21.87 -0.03
CA ARG A 62 -9.34 23.34 0.02
C ARG A 62 -8.13 23.73 0.87
N PRO A 63 -7.40 24.81 0.53
CA PRO A 63 -6.21 25.21 1.27
C PRO A 63 -6.46 25.38 2.78
N GLU A 64 -7.58 25.98 3.19
CA GLU A 64 -7.88 26.16 4.62
C GLU A 64 -8.09 24.83 5.36
N VAL A 65 -8.61 23.81 4.68
CA VAL A 65 -8.84 22.46 5.25
C VAL A 65 -7.50 21.74 5.41
N HIS A 66 -6.65 21.80 4.39
CA HIS A 66 -5.32 21.21 4.40
C HIS A 66 -4.45 21.78 5.53
N GLU A 67 -4.40 23.11 5.61
CA GLU A 67 -3.67 23.83 6.65
C GLU A 67 -4.15 23.48 8.06
N ALA A 68 -5.47 23.39 8.25
CA ALA A 68 -6.03 22.97 9.53
C ALA A 68 -5.69 21.51 9.88
N ALA A 69 -5.63 20.62 8.88
CA ALA A 69 -5.25 19.23 9.05
C ALA A 69 -3.77 19.11 9.46
N LEU A 70 -2.85 19.79 8.77
CA LEU A 70 -1.41 19.80 9.11
C LEU A 70 -1.17 20.27 10.55
N ARG A 71 -1.83 21.35 10.99
CA ARG A 71 -1.75 21.82 12.38
C ARG A 71 -2.24 20.78 13.40
N ARG A 72 -3.26 19.98 13.05
CA ARG A 72 -3.75 18.90 13.92
C ARG A 72 -2.76 17.73 13.98
N LEU A 73 -2.15 17.37 12.86
CA LEU A 73 -1.14 16.32 12.79
C LEU A 73 0.12 16.67 13.58
N ALA A 74 0.61 17.91 13.46
CA ALA A 74 1.75 18.39 14.23
C ALA A 74 1.52 18.27 15.76
N ARG A 75 0.37 18.76 16.24
CA ARG A 75 -0.01 18.62 17.66
C ARG A 75 -0.20 17.16 18.10
N ALA A 76 -0.62 16.28 17.20
CA ALA A 76 -0.75 14.86 17.50
C ALA A 76 0.64 14.21 17.63
N ALA A 77 1.59 14.55 16.77
CA ALA A 77 2.96 14.04 16.81
C ALA A 77 3.76 14.51 18.03
N GLU A 78 3.49 15.72 18.54
CA GLU A 78 4.10 16.17 19.81
C GLU A 78 3.64 15.33 21.02
N ARG A 79 2.39 14.83 20.97
CA ARG A 79 1.82 13.99 22.04
C ARG A 79 2.18 12.51 21.87
N ASN A 80 2.20 12.05 20.63
CA ASN A 80 2.45 10.68 20.25
C ASN A 80 3.89 10.60 19.77
N GLY A 81 4.81 10.17 20.64
CA GLY A 81 6.22 10.00 20.28
C GLY A 81 6.42 9.13 19.03
N VAL A 82 7.60 9.19 18.43
CA VAL A 82 7.91 8.44 17.20
C VAL A 82 7.90 6.93 17.51
N PRO A 83 7.10 6.11 16.80
CA PRO A 83 7.19 4.66 16.94
C PRO A 83 8.62 4.18 16.67
N PRO A 84 9.18 3.28 17.50
CA PRO A 84 10.57 2.86 17.33
C PRO A 84 10.80 2.06 16.03
N LEU A 85 9.75 1.40 15.53
CA LEU A 85 9.76 0.56 14.34
C LEU A 85 8.40 0.62 13.63
N ASN A 86 8.44 0.52 12.30
CA ASN A 86 7.29 0.52 11.40
C ASN A 86 7.39 -0.69 10.45
N THR A 87 6.28 -1.13 9.87
CA THR A 87 6.27 -2.34 9.02
C THR A 87 5.03 -2.34 8.13
N THR A 88 5.20 -2.27 6.80
CA THR A 88 4.09 -2.56 5.88
C THR A 88 4.07 -4.05 5.55
N LEU A 89 2.99 -4.73 5.94
CA LEU A 89 2.79 -6.15 5.61
C LEU A 89 1.76 -6.28 4.49
N ALA A 90 2.08 -7.02 3.43
CA ALA A 90 1.15 -7.25 2.34
C ALA A 90 1.08 -8.70 1.90
N VAL A 91 -0.10 -9.10 1.43
CA VAL A 91 -0.34 -10.34 0.70
C VAL A 91 -0.91 -9.96 -0.65
N VAL A 92 -0.27 -10.44 -1.73
CA VAL A 92 -0.82 -10.40 -3.08
C VAL A 92 -1.28 -11.79 -3.45
N ALA A 93 -2.54 -11.94 -3.82
CA ALA A 93 -3.15 -13.21 -4.17
C ALA A 93 -3.65 -13.20 -5.61
N THR A 94 -3.52 -14.34 -6.31
CA THR A 94 -4.09 -14.52 -7.64
C THR A 94 -4.59 -15.95 -7.85
N ASP A 95 -5.55 -16.12 -8.75
CA ASP A 95 -6.02 -17.43 -9.20
C ASP A 95 -5.21 -18.01 -10.37
N ALA A 96 -4.23 -17.27 -10.90
CA ALA A 96 -3.32 -17.74 -11.94
C ALA A 96 -2.38 -18.86 -11.49
N GLY A 97 -2.03 -19.76 -12.39
CA GLY A 97 -0.95 -20.74 -12.23
C GLY A 97 0.42 -20.09 -12.29
N LEU A 98 1.01 -19.78 -11.13
CA LEU A 98 2.37 -19.25 -11.02
C LEU A 98 3.33 -20.30 -10.45
N SER A 99 4.52 -20.39 -11.04
CA SER A 99 5.67 -21.03 -10.40
C SER A 99 6.15 -20.24 -9.19
N LYS A 100 6.94 -20.86 -8.31
CA LYS A 100 7.54 -20.17 -7.14
C LYS A 100 8.37 -18.94 -7.55
N ALA A 101 9.14 -19.05 -8.63
CA ALA A 101 9.95 -17.95 -9.12
C ALA A 101 9.09 -16.78 -9.65
N GLN A 102 7.99 -17.08 -10.35
CA GLN A 102 7.04 -16.05 -10.79
C GLN A 102 6.32 -15.41 -9.61
N ALA A 103 5.90 -16.18 -8.60
CA ALA A 103 5.29 -15.65 -7.39
C ALA A 103 6.26 -14.75 -6.60
N GLN A 104 7.53 -15.14 -6.49
CA GLN A 104 8.58 -14.31 -5.90
C GLN A 104 8.80 -13.01 -6.69
N LYS A 105 8.79 -13.09 -8.02
CA LYS A 105 8.88 -11.88 -8.86
C LYS A 105 7.68 -10.95 -8.64
N LEU A 106 6.47 -11.50 -8.56
CA LEU A 106 5.25 -10.73 -8.25
C LEU A 106 5.33 -10.06 -6.88
N ALA A 107 5.86 -10.76 -5.86
CA ALA A 107 6.08 -10.17 -4.54
C ALA A 107 7.03 -8.97 -4.64
N GLY A 108 8.14 -9.13 -5.36
CA GLY A 108 9.11 -8.06 -5.59
C GLY A 108 8.50 -6.84 -6.28
N THR A 109 7.72 -7.03 -7.35
CA THR A 109 7.07 -5.92 -8.06
C THR A 109 5.94 -5.25 -7.26
N ALA A 110 5.34 -5.97 -6.31
CA ALA A 110 4.31 -5.39 -5.46
C ALA A 110 4.87 -4.35 -4.46
N HIS A 111 6.16 -4.41 -4.12
CA HIS A 111 6.82 -3.35 -3.35
C HIS A 111 6.76 -1.99 -4.08
N ASP A 112 6.79 -1.98 -5.42
CA ASP A 112 6.63 -0.74 -6.18
C ASP A 112 5.25 -0.09 -5.94
N GLY A 113 4.23 -0.91 -5.66
CA GLY A 113 2.91 -0.42 -5.24
C GLY A 113 2.96 0.30 -3.90
N ILE A 114 3.73 -0.22 -2.94
CA ILE A 114 3.95 0.44 -1.64
C ILE A 114 4.69 1.77 -1.85
N ALA A 115 5.75 1.78 -2.65
CA ALA A 115 6.52 2.98 -2.98
C ALA A 115 5.71 4.08 -3.69
N ARG A 116 4.64 3.71 -4.41
CA ARG A 116 3.69 4.66 -5.02
C ARG A 116 2.66 5.21 -4.04
N ALA A 117 2.38 4.51 -2.94
CA ALA A 117 1.35 4.89 -1.98
C ALA A 117 1.91 5.56 -0.72
N VAL A 118 3.21 5.39 -0.43
CA VAL A 118 3.86 5.87 0.79
C VAL A 118 5.19 6.52 0.43
N ARG A 119 5.58 7.59 1.16
CA ARG A 119 6.90 8.22 1.02
C ARG A 119 7.42 8.83 2.33
N PRO A 120 8.70 8.60 2.70
CA PRO A 120 9.61 7.58 2.15
C PRO A 120 9.15 6.15 2.51
N VAL A 121 9.72 5.13 1.85
CA VAL A 121 9.49 3.71 2.16
C VAL A 121 10.83 3.00 2.29
N HIS A 122 10.84 1.76 2.79
CA HIS A 122 12.03 0.92 2.89
C HIS A 122 13.15 1.59 3.71
N LEU A 123 12.77 2.34 4.74
CA LEU A 123 13.72 2.85 5.71
C LEU A 123 14.30 1.69 6.54
N LEU A 124 15.43 1.91 7.20
CA LEU A 124 15.98 0.93 8.16
C LEU A 124 15.00 0.60 9.30
N SER A 125 14.07 1.52 9.59
CA SER A 125 12.99 1.35 10.55
C SER A 125 11.75 0.65 9.98
N ASP A 126 11.68 0.39 8.67
CA ASP A 126 10.54 -0.24 8.00
C ASP A 126 10.83 -1.72 7.68
N GLY A 127 10.03 -2.62 8.25
CA GLY A 127 10.06 -4.06 7.97
C GLY A 127 9.20 -4.48 6.76
N ASP A 128 9.17 -3.69 5.68
CA ASP A 128 8.25 -3.91 4.57
C ASP A 128 8.38 -5.33 3.98
N THR A 129 7.28 -6.10 3.98
CA THR A 129 7.28 -7.51 3.56
C THR A 129 6.04 -7.82 2.73
N VAL A 130 6.24 -8.39 1.54
CA VAL A 130 5.16 -8.88 0.66
C VAL A 130 5.23 -10.41 0.51
N PHE A 131 4.09 -11.07 0.69
CA PHE A 131 3.89 -12.47 0.34
C PHE A 131 3.01 -12.59 -0.91
N THR A 132 3.35 -13.53 -1.80
CA THR A 132 2.50 -13.86 -2.95
C THR A 132 1.86 -15.24 -2.78
N LEU A 133 0.56 -15.32 -3.04
CA LEU A 133 -0.22 -16.55 -3.10
C LEU A 133 -0.79 -16.75 -4.50
N ALA A 134 -0.66 -17.95 -5.04
CA ALA A 134 -1.22 -18.34 -6.33
C ALA A 134 -2.00 -19.65 -6.15
N THR A 135 -3.32 -19.64 -6.37
CA THR A 135 -4.14 -20.85 -6.17
C THR A 135 -4.04 -21.83 -7.34
N GLY A 136 -3.60 -21.35 -8.51
CA GLY A 136 -3.46 -22.17 -9.72
C GLY A 136 -4.77 -22.62 -10.35
N ALA A 137 -5.90 -21.99 -10.01
CA ALA A 137 -7.21 -22.35 -10.54
C ALA A 137 -7.38 -21.99 -12.04
N ARG A 138 -6.57 -21.07 -12.56
CA ARG A 138 -6.57 -20.67 -13.98
C ARG A 138 -5.19 -20.86 -14.62
N PRO A 139 -5.12 -21.40 -15.84
CA PRO A 139 -3.87 -21.46 -16.58
C PRO A 139 -3.38 -20.03 -16.89
N LEU A 140 -2.07 -19.82 -16.81
CA LEU A 140 -1.45 -18.58 -17.24
C LEU A 140 -0.91 -18.77 -18.67
N ASP A 141 -1.40 -17.97 -19.62
CA ASP A 141 -0.73 -17.87 -20.91
C ASP A 141 0.59 -17.09 -20.75
N ALA A 142 1.72 -17.78 -20.89
CA ALA A 142 3.03 -17.17 -20.76
C ALA A 142 3.33 -16.13 -21.86
N ALA A 143 2.65 -16.20 -23.01
CA ALA A 143 2.81 -15.24 -24.10
C ALA A 143 1.98 -13.97 -23.88
N ASN A 144 0.82 -14.09 -23.23
CA ASN A 144 -0.11 -12.97 -22.99
C ASN A 144 -0.80 -13.08 -21.61
N PRO A 145 -0.08 -12.88 -20.50
CA PRO A 145 -0.62 -13.14 -19.16
C PRO A 145 -1.77 -12.21 -18.75
N SER A 146 -1.94 -11.09 -19.44
CA SER A 146 -3.00 -10.11 -19.18
C SER A 146 -4.21 -10.21 -20.13
N ARG A 147 -4.16 -11.04 -21.17
CA ARG A 147 -5.22 -11.20 -22.19
C ARG A 147 -5.79 -12.61 -22.22
#